data_AF-A0AAN9VCE3-F1
#
_entry.id   AF-A0AAN9VCE3-F1
#
_cell.length_a   1.000
_cell.length_b   1.000
_cell.length_c   1.000
_cell.angle_alpha   90.00
_cell.angle_beta   90.00
_cell.angle_gamma   90.00
#
_symmetry.space_group_name_H-M   'P 1'
#
loop_
_entity.id
_entity.type
_entity.pdbx_description
1 polymer ?
#
loop_
_entity_poly.entity_id
_entity_poly.type
_entity_poly.pdbx_seq_one_letter_code
_entity_poly.pdbx_strand_id
1 'polypeptide(L)'
;MGDSCCNPLSLGTIKTIIDRTFPGIYVKSLKIGSTIIEDMENGFFLNVNHQVDLVCNQLAADPELKDGYNAIGFSQGGQFLRAVAQRCPSPRMLNLISIGGQHQGVYGLPDCSYIKHPLCNYIRKLLNYGAYVGWVQNTLVQAEYWHDPLDEEKYRSSSIFLADINNERNPKETEWFGFFEPGQDKKLYRMQDSVLYREDRIGLRKLDQQGRLKLLAVDGNHLQFSEEWFVNEILHKFCGS
;
A
#
# COMPACT_ATOMS: atom_id res chain seq x y z
N MET A 1 7.31 7.93 3.60
CA MET A 1 8.05 7.22 2.53
C MET A 1 9.44 6.93 3.06
N GLY A 2 9.96 5.71 2.84
CA GLY A 2 11.22 5.25 3.41
C GLY A 2 11.10 4.48 4.73
N ASP A 3 9.94 3.88 5.00
CA ASP A 3 9.78 2.99 6.16
C ASP A 3 10.66 1.75 5.92
N SER A 4 11.69 1.57 6.75
CA SER A 4 12.59 0.42 6.66
C SER A 4 12.22 -0.62 7.70
N CYS A 5 12.36 -1.90 7.32
CA CYS A 5 12.07 -3.09 8.13
C CYS A 5 12.65 -3.05 9.54
N CYS A 6 13.78 -2.36 9.66
CA CYS A 6 14.77 -2.61 10.69
C CYS A 6 15.28 -1.31 11.33
N ASN A 7 14.69 -0.16 10.99
CA ASN A 7 14.96 1.08 11.70
C ASN A 7 14.27 1.02 13.08
N PRO A 8 15.02 1.10 14.19
CA PRO A 8 14.45 1.01 15.54
C PRO A 8 13.48 2.15 15.87
N LEU A 9 13.49 3.24 15.12
CA LEU A 9 12.55 4.36 15.28
C LEU A 9 11.27 4.24 14.41
N SER A 10 11.16 3.20 13.58
CA SER A 10 10.00 2.93 12.71
C SER A 10 9.46 1.52 12.99
N LEU A 11 9.56 0.58 12.04
CA LEU A 11 9.00 -0.76 12.17
C LEU A 11 9.63 -1.60 13.30
N GLY A 12 10.83 -1.26 13.77
CA GLY A 12 11.43 -1.90 14.96
C GLY A 12 10.59 -1.72 16.22
N THR A 13 9.98 -0.55 16.42
CA THR A 13 9.06 -0.30 17.53
C THR A 13 7.79 -1.14 17.40
N ILE A 14 7.22 -1.23 16.18
CA ILE A 14 6.03 -2.03 15.91
C ILE A 14 6.27 -3.51 16.21
N LYS A 15 7.39 -4.07 15.74
CA LYS A 15 7.77 -5.45 16.05
C LYS A 15 7.86 -5.67 17.56
N THR A 16 8.50 -4.73 18.26
CA THR A 16 8.66 -4.81 19.72
C THR A 16 7.32 -4.79 20.44
N ILE A 17 6.36 -3.98 19.99
CA ILE A 17 5.00 -3.97 20.54
C ILE A 17 4.33 -5.33 20.31
N ILE A 18 4.39 -5.87 19.09
CA ILE A 18 3.81 -7.18 18.76
C ILE A 18 4.40 -8.31 19.62
N ASP A 19 5.73 -8.36 19.73
CA ASP A 19 6.42 -9.38 20.53
C ASP A 19 6.00 -9.33 22.02
N ARG A 20 5.73 -8.13 22.57
CA ARG A 20 5.24 -7.95 23.94
C ARG A 20 3.76 -8.33 24.08
N THR A 21 2.93 -7.98 23.09
CA THR A 21 1.49 -8.27 23.10
C THR A 21 1.21 -9.76 22.95
N PHE A 22 2.01 -10.47 22.13
CA PHE A 22 1.85 -11.90 21.86
C PHE A 22 3.17 -12.66 22.06
N PRO A 23 3.52 -13.04 23.30
CA PRO A 23 4.74 -13.79 23.56
C PRO A 23 4.83 -15.09 22.73
N GLY A 24 5.91 -15.25 21.98
CA GLY A 24 6.14 -16.43 21.14
C GLY A 24 5.59 -16.34 19.72
N ILE A 25 4.94 -15.24 19.33
CA ILE A 25 4.51 -15.03 17.94
C ILE A 25 5.74 -14.88 17.02
N TYR A 26 5.66 -15.50 15.84
CA TYR A 26 6.65 -15.29 14.79
C TYR A 26 6.35 -14.00 14.02
N VAL A 27 7.31 -13.07 13.95
CA VAL A 27 7.18 -11.80 13.22
C VAL A 27 8.26 -11.66 12.16
N LYS A 28 7.85 -11.63 10.90
CA LYS A 28 8.73 -11.32 9.76
C LYS A 28 8.53 -9.88 9.30
N SER A 29 9.53 -9.04 9.54
CA SER A 29 9.61 -7.69 8.94
C SER A 29 10.31 -7.80 7.58
N LEU A 30 9.56 -7.56 6.50
CA LEU A 30 10.05 -7.72 5.12
C LEU A 30 11.17 -6.72 4.84
N LYS A 31 12.30 -7.22 4.32
CA LYS A 31 13.44 -6.41 3.87
C LYS A 31 13.64 -6.61 2.38
N ILE A 32 13.73 -5.53 1.62
CA ILE A 32 13.93 -5.55 0.18
C ILE A 32 15.37 -5.11 -0.13
N GLY A 33 16.26 -6.08 -0.25
CA GLY A 33 17.69 -5.84 -0.45
C GLY A 33 18.54 -6.50 0.63
N SER A 34 19.86 -6.35 0.50
CA SER A 34 20.85 -6.95 1.40
C SER A 34 21.05 -6.14 2.68
N THR A 35 20.97 -4.81 2.61
CA THR A 35 21.23 -3.90 3.74
C THR A 35 20.02 -3.01 4.09
N ILE A 36 20.06 -2.35 5.26
CA ILE A 36 19.03 -1.38 5.68
C ILE A 36 19.00 -0.16 4.74
N ILE A 37 20.16 0.26 4.24
CA ILE A 37 20.28 1.39 3.31
C ILE A 37 19.62 1.02 1.97
N GLU A 38 19.93 -0.17 1.46
CA GLU A 38 19.35 -0.68 0.22
C GLU A 38 17.83 -0.86 0.34
N ASP A 39 17.34 -1.36 1.49
CA ASP A 39 15.91 -1.44 1.81
C ASP A 39 15.22 -0.07 1.75
N MET A 40 15.85 0.95 2.33
CA MET A 40 15.35 2.31 2.29
C MET A 40 15.35 2.89 0.86
N GLU A 41 16.42 2.70 0.09
CA GLU A 41 16.53 3.18 -1.30
C GLU A 41 15.53 2.47 -2.23
N ASN A 42 15.37 1.16 -2.07
CA ASN A 42 14.41 0.35 -2.83
C ASN A 42 12.96 0.78 -2.57
N GLY A 43 12.66 1.33 -1.39
CA GLY A 43 11.37 1.98 -1.11
C GLY A 43 11.03 3.17 -2.01
N PHE A 44 12.01 3.75 -2.72
CA PHE A 44 11.84 4.82 -3.69
C PHE A 44 12.16 4.41 -5.12
N PHE A 45 13.16 3.54 -5.33
CA PHE A 45 13.79 3.39 -6.64
C PHE A 45 13.72 1.99 -7.25
N LEU A 46 13.16 1.00 -6.54
CA LEU A 46 13.01 -0.35 -7.09
C LEU A 46 11.59 -0.56 -7.59
N ASN A 47 11.46 -1.05 -8.82
CA ASN A 47 10.18 -1.36 -9.45
C ASN A 47 9.25 -2.16 -8.51
N VAL A 48 8.03 -1.68 -8.25
CA VAL A 48 7.13 -2.28 -7.25
C VAL A 48 6.70 -3.69 -7.67
N ASN A 49 6.51 -3.96 -8.96
CA ASN A 49 6.20 -5.32 -9.41
C ASN A 49 7.32 -6.29 -9.04
N HIS A 50 8.59 -5.88 -9.21
CA HIS A 50 9.73 -6.67 -8.78
C HIS A 50 9.80 -6.80 -7.25
N GLN A 51 9.47 -5.75 -6.49
CA GLN A 51 9.38 -5.86 -5.03
C GLN A 51 8.35 -6.90 -4.59
N VAL A 52 7.18 -6.94 -5.24
CA VAL A 52 6.13 -7.92 -4.96
C VAL A 52 6.63 -9.33 -5.26
N ASP A 53 7.33 -9.55 -6.37
CA ASP A 53 7.90 -10.88 -6.70
C ASP A 53 8.94 -11.33 -5.66
N LEU A 54 9.82 -10.41 -5.23
CA LEU A 54 10.79 -10.68 -4.16
C LEU A 54 10.08 -11.07 -2.86
N VAL A 55 9.01 -10.36 -2.49
CA VAL A 55 8.22 -10.67 -1.29
C VAL A 55 7.52 -12.01 -1.42
N CYS A 56 6.87 -12.30 -2.55
CA CYS A 56 6.22 -13.59 -2.80
C CYS A 56 7.22 -14.75 -2.62
N ASN A 57 8.43 -14.61 -3.14
CA ASN A 57 9.50 -15.61 -2.96
C ASN A 57 9.96 -15.73 -1.51
N GLN A 58 10.13 -14.61 -0.81
CA GLN A 58 10.49 -14.61 0.62
C GLN A 58 9.43 -15.25 1.51
N LEU A 59 8.15 -15.10 1.18
CA LEU A 59 7.04 -15.70 1.92
C LEU A 59 6.91 -17.20 1.62
N ALA A 60 7.03 -17.59 0.35
CA ALA A 60 6.98 -18.99 -0.06
C ALA A 60 8.14 -19.83 0.48
N ALA A 61 9.31 -19.23 0.68
CA ALA A 61 10.48 -19.89 1.25
C ALA A 61 10.45 -20.01 2.79
N ASP A 62 9.47 -19.39 3.46
CA ASP A 62 9.43 -19.34 4.92
C ASP A 62 8.53 -20.44 5.52
N PRO A 63 9.11 -21.45 6.20
CA PRO A 63 8.32 -22.57 6.74
C PRO A 63 7.37 -22.15 7.86
N GLU A 64 7.64 -21.05 8.57
CA GLU A 64 6.77 -20.54 9.65
C GLU A 64 5.48 -19.92 9.10
N LEU A 65 5.44 -19.59 7.80
CA LEU A 65 4.29 -18.95 7.16
C LEU A 65 3.43 -19.93 6.36
N LYS A 66 3.82 -21.21 6.25
CA LYS A 66 3.20 -22.21 5.36
C LYS A 66 1.70 -22.41 5.63
N ASP A 67 1.28 -22.32 6.89
CA ASP A 67 -0.10 -22.57 7.34
C ASP A 67 -0.96 -21.29 7.28
N GLY A 68 -0.38 -20.20 6.78
CA GLY A 68 -1.01 -18.90 6.60
C GLY A 68 -0.45 -17.84 7.54
N TYR A 69 -0.68 -16.58 7.19
CA TYR A 69 -0.11 -15.45 7.92
C TYR A 69 -1.03 -14.22 7.89
N ASN A 70 -0.93 -13.39 8.93
CA ASN A 70 -1.49 -12.04 8.96
C ASN A 70 -0.47 -11.04 8.39
N ALA A 71 -0.94 -10.01 7.71
CA ALA A 71 -0.11 -9.02 7.04
C ALA A 71 -0.48 -7.60 7.50
N ILE A 72 0.51 -6.82 7.93
CA ILE A 72 0.33 -5.42 8.33
C ILE A 72 1.17 -4.53 7.40
N GLY A 73 0.49 -3.67 6.64
CA GLY A 73 1.13 -2.74 5.70
C GLY A 73 0.96 -1.29 6.15
N PHE A 74 2.08 -0.59 6.31
CA PHE A 74 2.11 0.82 6.66
C PHE A 74 2.31 1.67 5.40
N SER A 75 1.53 2.74 5.26
CA SER A 75 1.62 3.66 4.13
C SER A 75 1.61 2.88 2.80
N GLN A 76 2.60 3.08 1.91
CA GLN A 76 2.67 2.37 0.63
C GLN A 76 2.69 0.83 0.75
N GLY A 77 3.17 0.30 1.88
CA GLY A 77 3.16 -1.13 2.17
C GLY A 77 1.76 -1.74 2.21
N GLY A 78 0.72 -0.93 2.45
CA GLY A 78 -0.67 -1.35 2.40
C GLY A 78 -1.08 -1.85 1.01
N GLN A 79 -0.90 -1.03 -0.03
CA GLN A 79 -1.22 -1.45 -1.39
C GLN A 79 -0.22 -2.51 -1.94
N PHE A 80 1.01 -2.55 -1.43
CA PHE A 80 1.98 -3.59 -1.83
C PHE A 80 1.58 -4.95 -1.29
N LEU A 81 1.19 -5.06 -0.03
CA LEU A 81 0.68 -6.32 0.53
C LEU A 81 -0.67 -6.71 -0.07
N ARG A 82 -1.51 -5.74 -0.47
CA ARG A 82 -2.69 -6.05 -1.29
C ARG A 82 -2.30 -6.71 -2.62
N ALA A 83 -1.27 -6.20 -3.30
CA ALA A 83 -0.76 -6.80 -4.52
C ALA A 83 -0.23 -8.24 -4.28
N VAL A 84 0.49 -8.47 -3.18
CA VAL A 84 0.91 -9.81 -2.74
C VAL A 84 -0.30 -10.74 -2.60
N ALA A 85 -1.36 -10.31 -1.90
CA ALA A 85 -2.58 -11.10 -1.73
C ALA A 85 -3.27 -11.45 -3.06
N GLN A 86 -3.21 -10.54 -4.05
CA GLN A 86 -3.80 -10.75 -5.37
C GLN A 86 -2.95 -11.63 -6.28
N ARG A 87 -1.61 -11.56 -6.19
CA ARG A 87 -0.68 -12.18 -7.15
C ARG A 87 -0.07 -13.50 -6.67
N CYS A 88 0.16 -13.68 -5.38
CA CYS A 88 0.72 -14.90 -4.81
C CYS A 88 -0.14 -15.42 -3.65
N PRO A 89 -1.19 -16.22 -3.94
CA PRO A 89 -2.14 -16.68 -2.92
C PRO A 89 -1.60 -17.77 -1.98
N SER A 90 -0.33 -18.19 -2.16
CA SER A 90 0.33 -19.23 -1.37
C SER A 90 1.72 -18.73 -0.91
N PRO A 91 2.04 -18.75 0.41
CA PRO A 91 1.18 -19.14 1.52
C PRO A 91 -0.04 -18.21 1.68
N ARG A 92 -1.07 -18.68 2.37
CA ARG A 92 -2.35 -17.96 2.44
C ARG A 92 -2.27 -16.74 3.37
N MET A 93 -2.50 -15.55 2.83
CA MET A 93 -2.77 -14.37 3.67
C MET A 93 -4.16 -14.50 4.32
N LEU A 94 -4.21 -14.44 5.65
CA LEU A 94 -5.43 -14.57 6.46
C LEU A 94 -6.13 -13.21 6.62
N ASN A 95 -5.45 -12.26 7.28
CA ASN A 95 -5.89 -10.88 7.42
C ASN A 95 -4.89 -9.92 6.77
N LEU A 96 -5.41 -8.93 6.04
CA LEU A 96 -4.64 -7.78 5.56
C LEU A 96 -5.06 -6.54 6.36
N ILE A 97 -4.12 -5.94 7.08
CA ILE A 97 -4.30 -4.73 7.86
C ILE A 97 -3.52 -3.63 7.15
N SER A 98 -4.22 -2.68 6.54
CA SER A 98 -3.60 -1.51 5.91
C SER A 98 -3.73 -0.28 6.80
N ILE A 99 -2.61 0.27 7.25
CA ILE A 99 -2.55 1.46 8.10
C ILE A 99 -2.08 2.63 7.25
N GLY A 100 -3.02 3.49 6.87
CA GLY A 100 -2.75 4.66 6.03
C GLY A 100 -2.36 4.34 4.58
N GLY A 101 -2.76 3.17 4.05
CA GLY A 101 -2.44 2.77 2.68
C GLY A 101 -3.20 3.55 1.62
N GLN A 102 -2.58 3.72 0.45
CA GLN A 102 -3.13 4.50 -0.67
C GLN A 102 -3.66 3.55 -1.75
N HIS A 103 -4.76 2.85 -1.44
CA HIS A 103 -5.29 1.81 -2.33
C HIS A 103 -5.82 2.32 -3.68
N GLN A 104 -6.09 3.62 -3.80
CA GLN A 104 -6.42 4.32 -5.05
C GLN A 104 -5.29 5.24 -5.53
N GLY A 105 -4.08 5.06 -5.02
CA GLY A 105 -2.95 5.92 -5.36
C GLY A 105 -3.05 7.30 -4.74
N VAL A 106 -2.24 8.21 -5.26
CA VAL A 106 -2.17 9.60 -4.81
C VAL A 106 -2.17 10.55 -5.99
N TYR A 107 -2.80 11.71 -5.77
CA TYR A 107 -2.66 12.88 -6.62
C TYR A 107 -2.25 14.07 -5.77
N GLY A 108 -1.04 14.55 -5.99
CA GLY A 108 -0.39 15.56 -5.17
C GLY A 108 0.50 14.96 -4.07
N LEU A 109 1.61 15.65 -3.80
CA LEU A 109 2.46 15.36 -2.64
C LEU A 109 2.07 16.33 -1.51
N PRO A 110 1.63 15.84 -0.33
CA PRO A 110 1.44 16.70 0.82
C PRO A 110 2.78 17.33 1.22
N ASP A 111 2.68 18.53 1.79
CA ASP A 111 3.73 19.45 2.19
C ASP A 111 5.14 18.82 2.33
N CYS A 112 6.07 19.29 1.50
CA CYS A 112 7.46 18.79 1.40
C CYS A 112 8.33 19.14 2.62
N SER A 113 7.76 19.29 3.81
CA SER A 113 8.44 19.82 5.00
C SER A 113 9.53 18.88 5.53
N TYR A 114 9.45 17.58 5.23
CA TYR A 114 10.33 16.53 5.80
C TYR A 114 11.48 16.06 4.88
N ILE A 115 11.42 16.31 3.57
CA ILE A 115 12.46 15.92 2.62
C ILE A 115 13.24 17.18 2.24
N LYS A 116 14.59 17.13 2.24
CA LYS A 116 15.43 18.26 1.82
C LYS A 116 14.87 18.90 0.54
N HIS A 117 14.56 20.20 0.64
CA HIS A 117 13.73 21.00 -0.27
C HIS A 117 13.95 20.81 -1.81
N PRO A 118 15.17 20.52 -2.32
CA PRO A 118 15.38 20.33 -3.76
C PRO A 118 14.82 19.01 -4.30
N LEU A 119 15.01 17.90 -3.58
CA LEU A 119 14.66 16.55 -4.04
C LEU A 119 13.14 16.38 -4.11
N CYS A 120 12.41 16.89 -3.10
CA CYS A 120 10.95 16.81 -3.08
C CYS A 120 10.32 17.64 -4.21
N ASN A 121 10.84 18.83 -4.49
CA ASN A 121 10.38 19.64 -5.62
C ASN A 121 10.70 18.99 -6.97
N TYR A 122 11.85 18.33 -7.09
CA TYR A 122 12.18 17.55 -8.28
C TYR A 122 11.20 16.39 -8.49
N ILE A 123 10.96 15.58 -7.46
CA ILE A 123 9.99 14.47 -7.51
C ILE A 123 8.59 15.00 -7.82
N ARG A 124 8.15 16.10 -7.19
CA ARG A 124 6.85 16.72 -7.47
C ARG A 124 6.70 17.13 -8.93
N LYS A 125 7.70 17.81 -9.50
CA LYS A 125 7.67 18.20 -10.92
C LYS A 125 7.71 16.97 -11.82
N LEU A 126 8.53 15.97 -11.48
CA LEU A 126 8.63 14.74 -12.25
C LEU A 126 7.31 13.96 -12.24
N LEU A 127 6.61 13.87 -11.11
CA LEU A 127 5.31 13.21 -11.03
C LEU A 127 4.24 14.00 -11.81
N ASN A 128 4.17 15.32 -11.63
CA ASN A 128 3.15 16.15 -12.29
C ASN A 128 3.26 16.16 -13.83
N TYR A 129 4.47 16.05 -14.40
CA TYR A 129 4.67 16.16 -15.85
C TYR A 129 5.15 14.86 -16.51
N GLY A 130 5.67 13.91 -15.74
CA GLY A 130 6.42 12.77 -16.24
C GLY A 130 6.14 11.44 -15.52
N ALA A 131 5.17 11.36 -14.60
CA ALA A 131 4.86 10.12 -13.87
C ALA A 131 4.69 8.93 -14.83
N TYR A 132 3.99 9.13 -15.94
CA TYR A 132 3.66 8.08 -16.91
C TYR A 132 4.71 7.85 -18.00
N VAL A 133 5.89 8.48 -17.90
CA VAL A 133 6.99 8.18 -18.82
C VAL A 133 7.56 6.81 -18.47
N GLY A 134 7.75 5.94 -19.47
CA GLY A 134 8.10 4.53 -19.24
C GLY A 134 9.31 4.31 -18.32
N TRP A 135 10.39 5.08 -18.47
CA TRP A 135 11.55 4.94 -17.57
C TRP A 135 11.24 5.40 -16.14
N VAL A 136 10.41 6.44 -15.96
CA VAL A 136 9.97 6.94 -14.65
C VAL A 136 9.08 5.89 -13.97
N GLN A 137 8.10 5.34 -14.67
CA GLN A 137 7.28 4.22 -14.17
C GLN A 137 8.15 3.03 -13.74
N ASN A 138 9.23 2.73 -14.46
CA ASN A 138 10.07 1.58 -14.12
C ASN A 138 11.11 1.84 -13.01
N THR A 139 11.34 3.10 -12.64
CA THR A 139 12.44 3.49 -11.73
C THR A 139 11.95 4.16 -10.47
N LEU A 140 10.79 4.84 -10.48
CA LEU A 140 10.32 5.61 -9.33
C LEU A 140 9.04 4.99 -8.77
N VAL A 141 9.15 4.41 -7.58
CA VAL A 141 8.06 3.74 -6.87
C VAL A 141 6.82 4.61 -6.76
N GLN A 142 6.99 5.90 -6.48
CA GLN A 142 5.88 6.84 -6.34
C GLN A 142 5.11 7.07 -7.65
N ALA A 143 5.76 6.93 -8.80
CA ALA A 143 5.10 7.07 -10.08
C ALA A 143 4.17 5.88 -10.35
N GLU A 144 4.53 4.68 -9.87
CA GLU A 144 3.77 3.44 -10.10
C GLU A 144 2.37 3.45 -9.46
N TYR A 145 2.15 4.30 -8.45
CA TYR A 145 0.84 4.56 -7.84
C TYR A 145 0.42 6.03 -7.87
N TRP A 146 1.02 6.81 -8.76
CA TRP A 146 0.46 8.11 -9.13
C TRP A 146 -0.83 7.89 -9.92
N HIS A 147 -1.91 8.55 -9.51
CA HIS A 147 -3.23 8.45 -10.12
C HIS A 147 -3.70 9.86 -10.44
N ASP A 148 -3.73 10.20 -11.73
CA ASP A 148 -4.05 11.54 -12.19
C ASP A 148 -5.53 11.63 -12.58
N PRO A 149 -6.40 12.20 -11.72
CA PRO A 149 -7.82 12.25 -11.98
C PRO A 149 -8.16 13.14 -13.16
N LEU A 150 -7.23 13.97 -13.66
CA LEU A 150 -7.43 14.83 -14.83
C LEU A 150 -7.21 14.07 -16.15
N ASP A 151 -6.45 12.97 -16.15
CA ASP A 151 -6.10 12.21 -17.36
C ASP A 151 -6.12 10.69 -17.07
N GLU A 152 -7.33 10.19 -16.87
CA GLU A 152 -7.60 8.79 -16.50
C GLU A 152 -7.24 7.78 -17.57
N GLU A 153 -7.38 8.16 -18.83
CA GLU A 153 -6.99 7.29 -19.94
C GLU A 153 -5.48 7.04 -19.92
N LYS A 154 -4.70 8.10 -19.67
CA LYS A 154 -3.24 8.00 -19.54
C LYS A 154 -2.84 7.22 -18.30
N TYR A 155 -3.49 7.45 -17.16
CA TYR A 155 -3.29 6.66 -15.96
C TYR A 155 -3.49 5.16 -16.22
N ARG A 156 -4.66 4.76 -16.74
CA ARG A 156 -5.00 3.35 -17.00
C ARG A 156 -4.06 2.67 -17.99
N SER A 157 -3.71 3.38 -19.07
CA SER A 157 -2.85 2.83 -20.12
C SER A 157 -1.37 2.79 -19.74
N SER A 158 -0.92 3.62 -18.79
CA SER A 158 0.51 3.81 -18.51
C SER A 158 0.97 3.40 -17.11
N SER A 159 0.07 3.33 -16.12
CA SER A 159 0.41 2.87 -14.77
C SER A 159 0.80 1.40 -14.79
N ILE A 160 2.05 1.10 -14.44
CA ILE A 160 2.57 -0.28 -14.52
C ILE A 160 2.19 -1.15 -13.31
N PHE A 161 1.62 -0.55 -12.26
CA PHE A 161 1.31 -1.23 -11.00
C PHE A 161 -0.13 -0.99 -10.54
N LEU A 162 -0.50 0.26 -10.20
CA LEU A 162 -1.77 0.53 -9.54
C LEU A 162 -2.99 0.18 -10.43
N ALA A 163 -2.96 0.56 -11.70
CA ALA A 163 -4.02 0.22 -12.65
C ALA A 163 -4.16 -1.30 -12.86
N ASP A 164 -3.07 -2.05 -12.73
CA ASP A 164 -3.10 -3.52 -12.82
C ASP A 164 -3.79 -4.13 -11.60
N ILE A 165 -3.34 -3.79 -10.38
CA ILE A 165 -3.89 -4.37 -9.15
C ILE A 165 -5.32 -3.89 -8.84
N ASN A 166 -5.79 -2.82 -9.49
CA ASN A 166 -7.17 -2.38 -9.43
C ASN A 166 -8.05 -2.94 -10.56
N ASN A 167 -7.48 -3.71 -11.48
CA ASN A 167 -8.15 -4.25 -12.66
C ASN A 167 -8.77 -3.16 -13.56
N GLU A 168 -7.97 -2.14 -13.90
CA GLU A 168 -8.40 -0.90 -14.57
C GLU A 168 -7.95 -0.80 -16.04
N ARG A 169 -7.16 -1.77 -16.53
CA ARG A 169 -6.59 -1.75 -17.88
C ARG A 169 -7.56 -2.13 -19.01
N ASN A 170 -8.69 -2.77 -18.69
CA ASN A 170 -9.67 -3.22 -19.68
C ASN A 170 -11.00 -2.46 -19.49
N PRO A 171 -11.24 -1.37 -20.23
CA PRO A 171 -12.48 -0.62 -20.09
C PRO A 171 -13.63 -1.39 -20.73
N LYS A 172 -14.53 -1.92 -19.91
CA LYS A 172 -15.94 -1.53 -20.07
C LYS A 172 -16.14 -0.45 -19.03
N GLU A 173 -16.51 0.74 -19.47
CA GLU A 173 -16.71 1.97 -18.69
C GLU A 173 -16.94 1.65 -17.20
N THR A 174 -16.10 2.17 -16.27
CA THR A 174 -16.44 2.55 -14.86
C THR A 174 -15.48 2.10 -13.69
N GLU A 175 -14.99 2.97 -12.75
CA GLU A 175 -14.15 2.49 -11.58
C GLU A 175 -14.16 3.31 -10.23
N TRP A 176 -13.44 2.79 -9.18
CA TRP A 176 -12.53 3.42 -8.16
C TRP A 176 -12.84 3.51 -6.64
N PHE A 177 -12.20 2.78 -5.74
CA PHE A 177 -12.47 2.77 -4.28
C PHE A 177 -12.23 4.07 -3.43
N GLY A 178 -12.92 5.17 -3.74
CA GLY A 178 -12.88 6.49 -3.12
C GLY A 178 -11.65 7.33 -3.51
N PHE A 179 -11.84 8.41 -4.27
CA PHE A 179 -10.79 9.28 -4.82
C PHE A 179 -11.40 10.60 -5.31
N PHE A 180 -10.69 11.38 -6.13
CA PHE A 180 -11.26 12.54 -6.82
C PHE A 180 -12.22 12.11 -7.94
N GLU A 181 -13.36 12.79 -8.12
CA GLU A 181 -14.22 12.53 -9.29
C GLU A 181 -13.45 12.75 -10.59
N PRO A 182 -13.65 11.92 -11.64
CA PRO A 182 -12.93 12.05 -12.90
C PRO A 182 -13.02 13.44 -13.53
N GLY A 183 -11.90 13.92 -14.06
CA GLY A 183 -11.77 15.21 -14.73
C GLY A 183 -11.52 16.40 -13.78
N GLN A 184 -11.34 16.17 -12.48
CA GLN A 184 -11.11 17.24 -11.50
C GLN A 184 -10.38 16.75 -10.24
N ASP A 185 -9.92 17.68 -9.39
CA ASP A 185 -9.05 17.44 -8.23
C ASP A 185 -9.58 18.08 -6.91
N LYS A 186 -10.89 18.29 -6.81
CA LYS A 186 -11.55 19.00 -5.67
C LYS A 186 -12.56 18.14 -4.92
N LYS A 187 -13.50 17.54 -5.65
CA LYS A 187 -14.59 16.74 -5.10
C LYS A 187 -14.13 15.30 -4.95
N LEU A 188 -14.26 14.78 -3.73
CA LEU A 188 -14.04 13.38 -3.43
C LEU A 188 -15.37 12.62 -3.57
N TYR A 189 -15.32 11.40 -4.08
CA TYR A 189 -16.45 10.47 -4.02
C TYR A 189 -16.08 9.29 -3.11
N ARG A 190 -17.08 8.61 -2.55
CA ARG A 190 -16.85 7.53 -1.60
C ARG A 190 -16.58 6.22 -2.31
N MET A 191 -15.96 5.33 -1.56
CA MET A 191 -15.77 3.93 -1.93
C MET A 191 -17.02 3.26 -2.50
N GLN A 192 -18.17 3.40 -1.84
CA GLN A 192 -19.43 2.74 -2.23
C GLN A 192 -20.01 3.32 -3.52
N ASP A 193 -19.69 4.58 -3.82
CA ASP A 193 -20.12 5.27 -5.05
C ASP A 193 -19.24 4.90 -6.23
N SER A 194 -18.08 4.30 -5.96
CA SER A 194 -17.17 3.84 -6.98
C SER A 194 -17.71 2.69 -7.78
N VAL A 195 -17.14 2.50 -8.97
CA VAL A 195 -17.56 1.37 -9.76
C VAL A 195 -16.69 0.13 -9.59
N LEU A 196 -15.48 0.32 -9.08
CA LEU A 196 -14.71 -0.78 -8.50
C LEU A 196 -15.54 -1.51 -7.42
N TYR A 197 -16.37 -0.79 -6.65
CA TYR A 197 -17.34 -1.35 -5.69
C TYR A 197 -18.62 -1.82 -6.38
N ARG A 198 -19.30 -0.97 -7.18
CA ARG A 198 -20.59 -1.30 -7.79
C ARG A 198 -20.54 -2.51 -8.72
N GLU A 199 -19.44 -2.72 -9.44
CA GLU A 199 -19.21 -3.89 -10.28
C GLU A 199 -18.44 -5.02 -9.59
N ASP A 200 -17.98 -4.81 -8.36
CA ASP A 200 -17.27 -5.80 -7.54
C ASP A 200 -16.01 -6.38 -8.22
N ARG A 201 -15.29 -5.54 -8.98
CA ARG A 201 -14.17 -5.97 -9.87
C ARG A 201 -13.04 -6.71 -9.16
N ILE A 202 -12.85 -6.41 -7.88
CA ILE A 202 -11.84 -7.05 -7.01
C ILE A 202 -12.48 -7.76 -5.81
N GLY A 203 -13.79 -8.04 -5.86
CA GLY A 203 -14.52 -8.75 -4.80
C GLY A 203 -14.76 -7.93 -3.53
N LEU A 204 -14.61 -6.61 -3.59
CA LEU A 204 -14.59 -5.76 -2.42
C LEU A 204 -15.99 -5.35 -1.92
N ARG A 205 -17.01 -5.31 -2.79
CA ARG A 205 -18.41 -5.27 -2.34
C ARG A 205 -18.79 -6.58 -1.66
N LYS A 206 -18.34 -7.71 -2.19
CA LYS A 206 -18.56 -9.02 -1.55
C LYS A 206 -17.91 -9.09 -0.17
N LEU A 207 -16.69 -8.57 0.00
CA LEU A 207 -16.03 -8.48 1.30
C LEU A 207 -16.81 -7.60 2.28
N ASP A 208 -17.31 -6.46 1.82
CA ASP A 208 -18.12 -5.54 2.62
C ASP A 208 -19.44 -6.20 3.08
N GLN A 209 -20.19 -6.81 2.16
CA GLN A 209 -21.43 -7.54 2.46
C GLN A 209 -21.23 -8.74 3.41
N GLN A 210 -20.05 -9.37 3.36
CA GLN A 210 -19.67 -10.45 4.28
C GLN A 210 -19.16 -9.94 5.63
N GLY A 211 -19.10 -8.63 5.85
CA GLY A 211 -18.54 -8.03 7.07
C GLY A 211 -17.02 -8.22 7.21
N ARG A 212 -16.33 -8.59 6.13
CA ARG A 212 -14.88 -8.84 6.08
C ARG A 212 -14.06 -7.59 5.76
N LEU A 213 -14.70 -6.53 5.29
CA LEU A 213 -14.10 -5.20 5.19
C LEU A 213 -14.34 -4.43 6.50
N LYS A 214 -13.27 -4.02 7.18
CA LYS A 214 -13.33 -3.20 8.40
C LYS A 214 -12.69 -1.85 8.14
N LEU A 215 -13.45 -0.78 8.32
CA LEU A 215 -12.97 0.60 8.22
C LEU A 215 -12.77 1.16 9.61
N LEU A 216 -11.53 1.51 9.95
CA LEU A 216 -11.16 2.14 11.21
C LEU A 216 -10.60 3.53 10.94
N ALA A 217 -10.87 4.46 11.84
CA ALA A 217 -10.33 5.82 11.81
C ALA A 217 -9.79 6.17 13.20
N VAL A 218 -8.74 6.99 13.22
CA VAL A 218 -8.11 7.51 14.43
C VAL A 218 -7.66 8.95 14.16
N ASP A 219 -7.81 9.81 15.16
CA ASP A 219 -7.37 11.20 15.06
C ASP A 219 -5.83 11.27 15.10
N GLY A 220 -5.25 12.02 14.16
CA GLY A 220 -3.80 12.20 14.06
C GLY A 220 -3.34 12.52 12.64
N ASN A 221 -2.07 12.90 12.49
CA ASN A 221 -1.41 13.00 11.19
C ASN A 221 -1.08 11.61 10.62
N HIS A 222 -0.49 11.56 9.42
CA HIS A 222 -0.13 10.32 8.74
C HIS A 222 0.74 9.40 9.62
N LEU A 223 0.25 8.17 9.88
CA LEU A 223 0.86 7.17 10.76
C LEU A 223 1.03 7.60 12.23
N GLN A 224 0.30 8.63 12.67
CA GLN A 224 0.29 9.05 14.07
C GLN A 224 -0.87 8.38 14.80
N PHE A 225 -0.55 7.39 15.64
CA PHE A 225 -1.51 6.70 16.51
C PHE A 225 -0.82 6.29 17.82
N SER A 226 -1.59 6.08 18.89
CA SER A 226 -1.05 5.62 20.18
C SER A 226 -0.78 4.10 20.17
N GLU A 227 0.17 3.66 21.00
CA GLU A 227 0.42 2.23 21.24
C GLU A 227 -0.85 1.54 21.77
N GLU A 228 -1.57 2.18 22.70
CA GLU A 228 -2.83 1.66 23.24
C GLU A 228 -3.87 1.41 22.14
N TRP A 229 -4.05 2.37 21.23
CA TRP A 229 -4.97 2.21 20.10
C TRP A 229 -4.52 1.05 19.20
N PHE A 230 -3.23 0.99 18.85
CA PHE A 230 -2.70 -0.08 18.00
C PHE A 230 -2.90 -1.47 18.64
N VAL A 231 -2.61 -1.61 19.93
CA VAL A 231 -2.77 -2.88 20.66
C VAL A 231 -4.25 -3.29 20.73
N ASN A 232 -5.14 -2.37 21.13
CA ASN A 232 -6.54 -2.70 21.39
C ASN A 232 -7.39 -2.80 20.13
N GLU A 233 -7.18 -1.91 19.16
CA GLU A 233 -8.01 -1.81 17.96
C GLU A 233 -7.48 -2.62 16.80
N ILE A 234 -6.17 -2.92 16.76
CA ILE A 234 -5.54 -3.67 15.68
C ILE A 234 -5.11 -5.06 16.15
N LEU A 235 -4.16 -5.14 17.08
CA LEU A 235 -3.52 -6.42 17.42
C LEU A 235 -4.51 -7.41 18.04
N HIS A 236 -5.19 -7.04 19.13
CA HIS A 236 -6.12 -7.95 19.81
C HIS A 236 -7.33 -8.34 18.94
N LYS A 237 -7.75 -7.49 18.01
CA LYS A 237 -8.92 -7.75 17.17
C LYS A 237 -8.61 -8.60 15.93
N PHE A 238 -7.41 -8.49 15.37
CA PHE A 238 -7.10 -9.07 14.05
C PHE A 238 -5.85 -9.94 13.99
N CYS A 239 -5.01 -9.96 15.03
CA CYS A 239 -3.75 -10.72 15.04
C CYS A 239 -3.69 -11.81 16.13
N GLY A 240 -4.59 -11.79 17.12
CA GLY A 240 -4.53 -12.65 18.31
C GLY A 240 -5.19 -14.03 18.18
N SER A 241 -5.58 -14.46 16.98
CA SER A 241 -6.26 -15.74 16.71
C SER A 241 -5.50 -16.60 15.74
#